data_AF-F5VW51-F1
#
_entry.id   AF-F5VW51-F1
#
_cell.length_a   1.000
_cell.length_b   1.000
_cell.length_c   1.000
_cell.angle_alpha   90.00
_cell.angle_beta   90.00
_cell.angle_gamma   90.00
#
_symmetry.space_group_name_H-M   'P 1'
#
loop_
_entity.id
_entity.type
_entity.pdbx_description
1 polymer ?
#
loop_
_entity_poly.entity_id
_entity_poly.type
_entity_poly.pdbx_seq_one_letter_code
_entity_poly.pdbx_strand_id
1 'polypeptide(L)' 'MKLISWNIDSLNAALTSDSARAKLSQEVLQTLVAENADIIAIQETKLSAKGPTKNTWKF' A
#
# COMPACT_ATOMS: atom_id res chain seq x y z
N MET A 1 -22.44 6.59 -7.00
CA MET A 1 -21.76 5.64 -6.10
C MET A 1 -20.59 5.02 -6.84
N LYS A 2 -19.37 5.25 -6.35
CA LYS A 2 -18.09 4.82 -6.93
C LYS A 2 -17.37 3.92 -5.93
N LEU A 3 -17.13 2.68 -6.33
CA LEU A 3 -16.37 1.69 -5.58
C LEU A 3 -15.04 1.46 -6.29
N ILE A 4 -13.94 1.50 -5.54
CA ILE A 4 -12.63 1.06 -6.03
C ILE A 4 -12.16 -0.10 -5.17
N SER A 5 -11.76 -1.21 -5.80
CA SER A 5 -11.05 -2.31 -5.15
C SER A 5 -9.69 -2.45 -5.81
N TRP A 6 -8.62 -2.35 -5.02
CA TRP A 6 -7.26 -2.37 -5.55
C TRP A 6 -6.27 -3.10 -4.64
N ASN A 7 -5.42 -3.92 -5.26
CA ASN A 7 -4.28 -4.54 -4.58
C ASN A 7 -3.08 -3.59 -4.65
N ILE A 8 -2.64 -3.08 -3.50
CA ILE A 8 -1.57 -2.08 -3.41
C ILE A 8 -0.16 -2.68 -3.35
N ASP A 9 -0.04 -3.99 -3.59
CA ASP A 9 1.18 -4.81 -3.54
C ASP A 9 1.78 -4.95 -2.13
N SER A 10 1.96 -3.89 -1.34
CA SER A 10 2.29 -4.04 0.07
C SER A 10 2.10 -2.74 0.85
N LEU A 11 1.19 -2.76 1.83
CA LEU A 11 1.07 -1.66 2.79
C LEU A 11 2.35 -1.44 3.59
N ASN A 12 3.04 -2.53 3.96
CA ASN A 12 4.29 -2.47 4.71
C ASN A 12 5.39 -1.76 3.90
N ALA A 13 5.53 -2.09 2.61
CA ALA A 13 6.50 -1.42 1.73
C ALA A 13 6.13 0.04 1.53
N ALA A 14 4.85 0.35 1.26
CA ALA A 14 4.37 1.72 1.09
C ALA A 14 4.66 2.61 2.31
N LEU A 15 4.61 2.06 3.53
CA LEU A 15 4.83 2.81 4.77
C LEU A 15 6.30 2.91 5.21
N THR A 16 7.18 1.98 4.82
CA THR A 16 8.54 1.90 5.41
C THR A 16 9.70 1.70 4.47
N SER A 17 9.45 1.56 3.18
CA SER A 17 10.51 1.45 2.18
C SER A 17 10.59 2.71 1.34
N ASP A 18 11.80 3.00 0.87
CA ASP A 18 12.16 4.06 -0.07
C ASP A 18 12.49 3.52 -1.48
N SER A 19 12.31 2.21 -1.68
CA SER A 19 12.55 1.54 -2.96
C SER A 19 11.68 2.14 -4.07
N ALA A 20 12.13 2.00 -5.32
CA ALA A 20 11.33 2.43 -6.48
C ALA A 20 9.92 1.83 -6.48
N ARG A 21 9.78 0.56 -6.08
CA ARG A 21 8.49 -0.12 -5.97
C ARG A 21 7.59 0.47 -4.88
N ALA A 22 8.17 0.80 -3.73
CA ALA A 22 7.42 1.45 -2.64
C ALA A 22 6.90 2.83 -3.04
N LYS A 23 7.67 3.60 -3.81
CA LYS A 23 7.23 4.89 -4.37
C LYS A 23 6.05 4.71 -5.32
N LEU A 24 6.06 3.70 -6.18
CA LEU A 24 4.91 3.39 -7.04
C LEU A 24 3.66 3.04 -6.22
N SER A 25 3.78 2.24 -5.15
CA SER A 25 2.64 1.97 -4.25
C SER A 25 2.12 3.25 -3.56
N GLN A 26 3.00 4.18 -3.18
CA GLN A 26 2.59 5.47 -2.62
C GLN A 26 1.86 6.33 -3.65
N GLU A 27 2.33 6.38 -4.90
CA GLU A 27 1.66 7.09 -6.00
C GLU A 27 0.27 6.52 -6.30
N VAL A 28 0.11 5.19 -6.24
CA VAL A 28 -1.20 4.54 -6.33
C VAL A 28 -2.12 5.02 -5.21
N LEU A 29 -1.64 5.07 -3.96
CA LEU A 29 -2.44 5.58 -2.84
C LEU A 29 -2.87 7.05 -3.05
N GLN A 30 -1.97 7.91 -3.56
CA GLN A 30 -2.31 9.29 -3.90
C GLN A 30 -3.38 9.37 -4.99
N THR A 31 -3.30 8.48 -5.99
CA THR A 31 -4.31 8.38 -7.05
C THR A 31 -5.66 7.96 -6.48
N LEU A 32 -5.70 6.92 -5.63
CA LEU A 32 -6.93 6.45 -4.99
C LEU A 32 -7.61 7.54 -4.15
N VAL A 33 -6.84 8.39 -3.46
CA VAL A 33 -7.37 9.55 -2.73
C VAL A 33 -7.98 10.58 -3.68
N ALA A 34 -7.29 10.90 -4.78
CA ALA A 34 -7.77 11.87 -5.78
C ALA A 34 -9.06 11.42 -6.48
N GLU A 35 -9.30 10.12 -6.59
CA GLU A 35 -10.50 9.56 -7.22
C GLU A 35 -11.81 9.85 -6.46
N ASN A 36 -11.74 10.31 -5.20
CA ASN A 36 -12.88 10.67 -4.34
C ASN A 36 -14.01 9.61 -4.37
N ALA A 37 -13.64 8.34 -4.22
CA ALA A 37 -14.58 7.23 -4.26
C ALA A 37 -15.41 7.17 -2.97
N ASP A 38 -16.66 6.72 -3.10
CA ASP A 38 -17.56 6.52 -1.95
C ASP A 38 -17.08 5.35 -1.05
N ILE A 39 -16.49 4.32 -1.67
CA ILE A 39 -15.95 3.15 -0.97
C ILE A 39 -14.62 2.74 -1.62
N ILE A 40 -13.63 2.45 -0.78
CA ILE A 40 -12.33 1.92 -1.19
C ILE A 40 -12.06 0.61 -0.44
N ALA A 41 -11.76 -0.45 -1.18
CA ALA A 41 -11.28 -1.73 -0.65
C ALA A 41 -9.82 -1.94 -1.08
N ILE A 42 -8.94 -2.20 -0.13
CA ILE A 42 -7.51 -2.39 -0.37
C ILE A 42 -7.04 -3.77 0.09
N GLN A 43 -6.23 -4.45 -0.73
CA GLN A 43 -5.62 -5.75 -0.44
C GLN A 43 -4.12 -5.62 -0.16
N GLU A 44 -3.51 -6.69 0.37
CA GLU A 44 -2.09 -6.72 0.78
C GLU A 44 -1.74 -5.74 1.90
N THR A 45 -2.63 -5.69 2.90
CA THR A 45 -2.59 -4.78 4.05
C THR A 45 -1.83 -5.34 5.26
N LYS A 46 -1.08 -6.43 5.11
CA LYS A 46 -0.38 -7.08 6.22
C LYS A 46 0.67 -6.16 6.81
N LEU A 47 0.36 -5.60 7.97
CA LEU A 47 1.30 -4.97 8.88
C LEU A 47 1.51 -5.91 10.07
N SER A 48 2.74 -6.04 10.58
CA SER A 48 2.95 -6.81 11.81
C SER A 48 2.31 -6.07 12.99
N ALA A 49 1.83 -6.80 14.00
CA ALA A 49 1.24 -6.20 15.20
C ALA A 49 2.25 -5.31 15.98
N LYS A 50 3.55 -5.50 15.75
CA LYS A 50 4.63 -4.69 16.33
C LYS A 50 5.03 -3.51 15.44
N GLY A 51 4.21 -3.20 14.43
CA GLY A 51 4.52 -2.20 13.42
C GLY A 51 5.25 -2.77 12.21
N PRO A 52 5.71 -1.91 11.30
CA PRO A 52 6.35 -2.36 10.07
C PRO A 52 7.69 -3.03 10.36
N THR A 53 7.95 -4.16 9.69
CA THR A 53 9.23 -4.87 9.82
C THR A 53 10.05 -4.70 8.54
N LYS A 54 11.35 -4.47 8.69
CA LYS A 54 12.29 -4.47 7.55
C LYS A 54 12.32 -5.87 6.95
N ASN A 55 11.96 -6.01 5.67
CA ASN A 55 12.11 -7.27 4.95
C ASN A 55 13.60 -7.60 4.81
N THR A 56 14.11 -8.46 5.67
CA THR A 56 15.42 -9.12 5.49
C THR A 56 15.21 -10.38 4.65
N TRP A 57 15.47 -10.28 3.34
CA TRP A 57 15.72 -11.45 2.52
C TRP A 57 17.08 -12.03 2.95
N LYS A 58 17.06 -13.21 3.59
CA LYS A 58 18.27 -14.01 3.75
C LYS A 58 18.42 -14.82 2.47
N PHE A 59 19.46 -14.50 1.69
CA PHE A 59 20.00 -15.41 0.70
C PHE A 59 20.79 -16.52 1.40
#